data_AF-A0A109K1T8-F1
#
_entry.id   AF-A0A109K1T8-F1
#
_cell.length_a   1.000
_cell.length_b   1.000
_cell.length_c   1.000
_cell.angle_alpha   90.00
_cell.angle_beta   90.00
_cell.angle_gamma   90.00
#
_symmetry.space_group_name_H-M   'P 1'
#
loop_
_entity.id
_entity.type
_entity.pdbx_description
1 polymer ?
#
loop_
_entity_poly.entity_id
_entity_poly.type
_entity_poly.pdbx_seq_one_letter_code
_entity_poly.pdbx_strand_id
1 'polypeptide(L)'
;MTTHDMHQVRNFEHPGAGRKRAKATPKGRQVDPTAAHEIEQLLGDWPRQRDMLIEFLHLIQDRYHQISAAHLAALADEMKLSFAEVFETATFYAHFDVVKEGEPDIAPLTIRVCDSLTCGMLGAEQLLQDLQSASGPDIRVVRAPCVGRCDTAPAAEVGHNFVDHATVANVMAAAKAGNTHAHLPAYIDYDAYVADGGYVLLNRLRSGELAREDLLKALDDASLRGLGGAGFPTGRKWRAVLGEPGPRLMAVNGDEGEPGTFKDRIYLETDPHRFLEGMLIGAHVVEAPEVYIYIRDEYPASREILEREIAKLSAGGPKLHMRRGAGAYICGEESSLLESIEGKRGLPRHKPPYPFQVGLFGLPTLINNVETLWWVRDIVEKGADWWKSHGRHERHGLRSFSVSGRVKNPGMKLAPAGITVRELIDEYCAGMADGHTFHAYLPGGASGGILPATMDDIPLDFGTLEKYGCFIGSAAIVILSQKDSVRLAALNLMRFFEDESCGQCTPCRAGTQKAAQLMERPVWNRALLDELSQAMRDASICGLGQAASNPLTSVIKYFPDEFKEAAE
;
A
#
# COMPACT_ATOMS: atom_id res chain seq x y z
N MET A 1 -30.89 61.99 22.32
CA MET A 1 -30.91 60.89 21.35
C MET A 1 -30.28 59.69 22.03
N THR A 2 -31.11 58.77 22.50
CA THR A 2 -30.76 57.68 23.41
C THR A 2 -30.45 56.39 22.66
N THR A 3 -29.55 55.65 23.27
CA THR A 3 -28.80 54.45 22.88
C THR A 3 -29.57 53.14 22.98
N HIS A 4 -29.22 52.22 22.07
CA HIS A 4 -29.23 50.75 22.17
C HIS A 4 -30.54 49.99 22.47
N ASP A 5 -31.11 49.37 21.42
CA ASP A 5 -31.89 48.13 21.54
C ASP A 5 -30.97 46.93 21.29
N MET A 6 -30.55 46.28 22.39
CA MET A 6 -29.94 44.96 22.37
C MET A 6 -31.05 43.92 22.29
N HIS A 7 -31.02 43.05 21.28
CA HIS A 7 -31.85 41.85 21.23
C HIS A 7 -31.60 40.98 22.46
N GLN A 8 -32.57 40.92 23.39
CA GLN A 8 -32.55 39.97 24.50
C GLN A 8 -32.72 38.54 23.96
N VAL A 9 -31.71 37.70 24.19
CA VAL A 9 -31.79 36.25 23.97
C VAL A 9 -32.81 35.67 24.94
N ARG A 10 -33.87 35.05 24.40
CA ARG A 10 -34.79 34.24 25.21
C ARG A 10 -34.03 33.02 25.74
N ASN A 11 -33.99 32.87 27.07
CA ASN A 11 -33.45 31.67 27.69
C ASN A 11 -34.29 30.45 27.29
N PHE A 12 -33.62 29.42 26.78
CA PHE A 12 -34.22 28.14 26.43
C PHE A 12 -34.56 27.37 27.72
N GLU A 13 -35.85 27.22 28.04
CA GLU A 13 -36.30 26.34 29.12
C GLU A 13 -36.39 24.89 28.61
N HIS A 14 -35.43 24.06 29.04
CA HIS A 14 -35.37 22.65 28.69
C HIS A 14 -36.42 21.84 29.50
N PRO A 15 -37.24 20.97 28.87
CA PRO A 15 -38.21 20.16 29.59
C PRO A 15 -37.47 18.96 30.20
N GLY A 16 -37.04 19.07 31.46
CA GLY A 16 -36.33 17.99 32.14
C GLY A 16 -35.91 18.35 33.56
N ALA A 17 -36.88 18.45 34.47
CA ALA A 17 -36.62 18.61 35.90
C ALA A 17 -36.11 17.29 36.51
N GLY A 18 -34.82 16.99 36.31
CA GLY A 18 -34.09 15.93 37.00
C GLY A 18 -33.04 16.52 37.95
N ARG A 19 -33.06 16.12 39.23
CA ARG A 19 -32.22 16.62 40.36
C ARG A 19 -30.70 16.38 40.26
N LYS A 20 -30.08 16.50 39.08
CA LYS A 20 -28.61 16.61 38.95
C LYS A 20 -28.30 17.84 38.12
N ARG A 21 -27.61 18.82 38.72
CA ARG A 21 -27.04 20.00 38.03
C ARG A 21 -26.43 19.52 36.71
N ALA A 22 -27.04 19.90 35.58
CA ALA A 22 -26.39 19.73 34.29
C ALA A 22 -25.04 20.46 34.37
N LYS A 23 -23.95 19.80 33.96
CA LYS A 23 -22.63 20.44 33.92
C LYS A 23 -22.74 21.68 33.03
N ALA A 24 -22.19 22.81 33.49
CA ALA A 24 -22.19 24.09 32.77
C ALA A 24 -21.32 24.06 31.51
N THR A 25 -20.48 23.04 31.37
CA THR A 25 -19.66 22.81 30.18
C THR A 25 -20.37 21.87 29.20
N PRO A 26 -20.29 22.14 27.88
CA PRO A 26 -20.78 21.22 26.86
C PRO A 26 -20.22 19.81 27.08
N LYS A 27 -21.02 18.79 26.77
CA LYS A 27 -20.52 17.41 26.72
C LYS A 27 -19.60 17.27 25.50
N GLY A 28 -18.32 17.01 25.73
CA GLY A 28 -17.32 16.85 24.68
C GLY A 28 -15.96 17.43 25.10
N ARG A 29 -14.90 17.09 24.36
CA ARG A 29 -13.59 17.72 24.54
C ARG A 29 -13.73 19.19 24.14
N GLN A 30 -13.30 20.12 25.00
CA GLN A 30 -13.34 21.55 24.66
C GLN A 30 -12.28 21.82 23.60
N VAL A 31 -12.63 22.60 22.58
CA VAL A 31 -11.69 23.01 21.54
C VAL A 31 -10.79 24.09 22.13
N ASP A 32 -9.47 23.86 22.06
CA ASP A 32 -8.49 24.86 22.44
C ASP A 32 -8.46 25.99 21.38
N PRO A 33 -8.63 27.27 21.74
CA PRO A 33 -8.68 28.36 20.77
C PRO A 33 -7.39 28.53 19.95
N THR A 34 -6.23 28.18 20.51
CA THR A 34 -4.94 28.25 19.80
C THR A 34 -4.89 27.16 18.74
N ALA A 35 -5.19 25.91 19.12
CA ALA A 35 -5.26 24.80 18.19
C ALA A 35 -6.31 25.02 17.09
N ALA A 36 -7.47 25.62 17.41
CA ALA A 36 -8.48 25.99 16.43
C ALA A 36 -7.94 26.94 15.36
N HIS A 37 -7.26 28.00 15.79
CA HIS A 37 -6.67 28.97 14.87
C HIS A 37 -5.52 28.37 14.04
N GLU A 38 -4.69 27.53 14.66
CA GLU A 38 -3.62 26.79 13.98
C GLU A 38 -4.16 25.87 12.87
N ILE A 39 -5.25 25.15 13.15
CA ILE A 39 -5.93 24.30 12.15
C ILE A 39 -6.54 25.16 11.05
N GLU A 40 -7.28 26.21 11.39
CA GLU A 40 -7.89 27.12 10.41
C GLU A 40 -6.84 27.67 9.42
N GLN A 41 -5.70 28.15 9.94
CA GLN A 41 -4.59 28.63 9.13
C GLN A 41 -3.96 27.53 8.27
N LEU A 42 -3.75 26.34 8.86
CA LEU A 42 -3.11 25.21 8.18
C LEU A 42 -3.96 24.69 7.02
N LEU A 43 -5.29 24.64 7.19
CA LEU A 43 -6.20 24.16 6.15
C LEU A 43 -6.47 25.21 5.07
N GLY A 44 -6.28 26.50 5.36
CA GLY A 44 -6.39 27.58 4.39
C GLY A 44 -7.72 27.55 3.62
N ASP A 45 -7.66 27.55 2.28
CA ASP A 45 -8.82 27.53 1.40
C ASP A 45 -9.25 26.11 0.93
N TRP A 46 -8.63 25.06 1.47
CA TRP A 46 -8.96 23.69 1.06
C TRP A 46 -10.44 23.35 1.38
N PRO A 47 -11.13 22.56 0.53
CA PRO A 47 -12.52 22.22 0.79
C PRO A 47 -12.65 21.36 2.06
N ARG A 48 -13.57 21.70 2.97
CA ARG A 48 -13.88 20.91 4.19
C ARG A 48 -14.79 19.72 3.87
N GLN A 49 -14.41 18.92 2.87
CA GLN A 49 -15.12 17.70 2.51
C GLN A 49 -14.61 16.52 3.36
N ARG A 50 -15.46 15.50 3.58
CA ARG A 50 -15.15 14.36 4.45
C ARG A 50 -13.91 13.59 3.99
N ASP A 51 -13.71 13.46 2.68
CA ASP A 51 -12.60 12.77 2.03
C ASP A 51 -11.26 13.51 2.15
N MET A 52 -11.27 14.76 2.62
CA MET A 52 -10.04 15.51 2.92
C MET A 52 -9.45 15.20 4.29
N LEU A 53 -10.12 14.39 5.13
CA LEU A 53 -9.70 14.16 6.51
C LEU A 53 -8.26 13.64 6.62
N ILE A 54 -7.89 12.65 5.81
CA ILE A 54 -6.54 12.06 5.85
C ILE A 54 -5.49 13.06 5.35
N GLU A 55 -5.79 13.84 4.31
CA GLU A 55 -4.89 14.90 3.83
C GLU A 55 -4.66 15.96 4.90
N PHE A 56 -5.71 16.34 5.65
CA PHE A 56 -5.57 17.28 6.76
C PHE A 56 -4.79 16.69 7.95
N LEU A 57 -4.92 15.39 8.22
CA LEU A 57 -4.08 14.70 9.19
C LEU A 57 -2.60 14.72 8.74
N HIS A 58 -2.31 14.53 7.45
CA HIS A 58 -0.96 14.72 6.92
C HIS A 58 -0.44 16.14 7.08
N LEU A 59 -1.25 17.16 6.80
CA LEU A 59 -0.83 18.56 7.01
C LEU A 59 -0.43 18.81 8.47
N ILE A 60 -1.19 18.27 9.43
CA ILE A 60 -0.87 18.40 10.86
C ILE A 60 0.42 17.65 11.20
N GLN A 61 0.53 16.39 10.77
CA GLN A 61 1.71 15.55 10.98
C GLN A 61 2.98 16.19 10.39
N ASP A 62 2.91 16.71 9.17
CA ASP A 62 4.06 17.31 8.49
C ASP A 62 4.47 18.64 9.14
N ARG A 63 3.49 19.44 9.60
CA ARG A 63 3.73 20.76 10.19
C ARG A 63 4.26 20.71 11.62
N TYR A 64 3.74 19.78 12.41
CA TYR A 64 3.98 19.70 13.86
C TYR A 64 4.74 18.44 14.28
N HIS A 65 5.08 17.54 13.34
CA HIS A 65 5.77 16.26 13.56
C HIS A 65 5.02 15.25 14.45
N GLN A 66 3.78 15.58 14.82
CA GLN A 66 2.86 14.78 15.60
C GLN A 66 1.44 15.31 15.43
N ILE A 67 0.45 14.55 15.86
CA ILE A 67 -0.95 14.98 15.89
C ILE A 67 -1.43 14.99 17.34
N SER A 68 -1.47 16.18 17.94
CA SER A 68 -1.87 16.33 19.34
C SER A 68 -3.38 16.12 19.53
N ALA A 69 -3.78 15.75 20.74
CA ALA A 69 -5.18 15.68 21.14
C ALA A 69 -5.95 17.00 20.93
N ALA A 70 -5.28 18.15 21.05
CA ALA A 70 -5.86 19.48 20.83
C ALA A 70 -6.09 19.73 19.33
N HIS A 71 -5.12 19.38 18.48
CA HIS A 71 -5.24 19.47 17.02
C HIS A 71 -6.34 18.55 16.48
N LEU A 72 -6.48 17.32 17.01
CA LEU A 72 -7.58 16.42 16.63
C LEU A 72 -8.95 16.99 17.00
N ALA A 73 -9.06 17.63 18.17
CA ALA A 73 -10.32 18.24 18.61
C ALA A 73 -10.68 19.46 17.74
N ALA A 74 -9.69 20.30 17.43
CA ALA A 74 -9.85 21.43 16.51
C ALA A 74 -10.22 20.98 15.09
N LEU A 75 -9.55 19.95 14.55
CA LEU A 75 -9.86 19.40 13.23
C LEU A 75 -11.28 18.83 13.17
N ALA A 76 -11.71 18.10 14.21
CA ALA A 76 -13.07 17.57 14.28
C ALA A 76 -14.13 18.69 14.27
N ASP A 77 -13.89 19.78 15.01
CA ASP A 77 -14.79 20.94 15.03
C ASP A 77 -14.84 21.65 13.67
N GLU A 78 -13.67 21.95 13.08
CA GLU A 78 -13.52 22.62 11.78
C GLU A 78 -14.20 21.83 10.64
N MET A 79 -14.03 20.51 10.63
CA MET A 79 -14.63 19.63 9.62
C MET A 79 -16.09 19.25 9.92
N LYS A 80 -16.62 19.63 11.09
CA LYS A 80 -17.95 19.23 11.58
C LYS A 80 -18.14 17.72 11.65
N LEU A 81 -17.10 17.02 12.08
CA LEU A 81 -17.09 15.57 12.31
C LEU A 81 -17.09 15.28 13.81
N SER A 82 -17.50 14.06 14.20
CA SER A 82 -17.33 13.69 15.59
C SER A 82 -15.85 13.48 15.91
N PHE A 83 -15.44 13.84 17.14
CA PHE A 83 -14.08 13.57 17.61
C PHE A 83 -13.73 12.07 17.51
N ALA A 84 -14.69 11.19 17.75
CA ALA A 84 -14.48 9.74 17.66
C ALA A 84 -14.11 9.32 16.24
N GLU A 85 -14.81 9.82 15.21
CA GLU A 85 -14.51 9.49 13.81
C GLU A 85 -13.11 9.98 13.40
N VAL A 86 -12.75 11.20 13.80
CA VAL A 86 -11.43 11.78 13.51
C VAL A 86 -10.32 11.01 14.25
N PHE A 87 -10.51 10.73 15.54
CA PHE A 87 -9.57 9.98 16.35
C PHE A 87 -9.39 8.55 15.83
N GLU A 88 -10.47 7.82 15.57
CA GLU A 88 -10.44 6.46 15.05
C GLU A 88 -9.77 6.38 13.68
N THR A 89 -9.97 7.39 12.83
CA THR A 89 -9.27 7.49 11.54
C THR A 89 -7.77 7.73 11.77
N ALA A 90 -7.40 8.72 12.58
CA ALA A 90 -6.00 9.05 12.84
C ALA A 90 -5.23 7.86 13.44
N THR A 91 -5.80 7.15 14.41
CA THR A 91 -5.13 6.03 15.08
C THR A 91 -5.12 4.71 14.29
N PHE A 92 -5.82 4.66 13.14
CA PHE A 92 -5.81 3.47 12.28
C PHE A 92 -4.55 3.38 11.42
N TYR A 93 -3.97 4.53 11.07
CA TYR A 93 -2.86 4.64 10.13
C TYR A 93 -1.53 4.74 10.87
N ALA A 94 -0.55 3.90 10.52
CA ALA A 94 0.70 3.77 11.28
C ALA A 94 1.59 5.01 11.22
N HIS A 95 1.42 5.87 10.21
CA HIS A 95 2.24 7.07 10.03
C HIS A 95 1.78 8.28 10.82
N PHE A 96 0.57 8.24 11.38
CA PHE A 96 0.07 9.32 12.21
C PHE A 96 0.51 9.12 13.66
N ASP A 97 1.42 9.98 14.09
CA ASP A 97 1.96 9.99 15.43
C ASP A 97 1.01 10.75 16.38
N VAL A 98 -0.05 10.07 16.81
CA VAL A 98 -1.08 10.66 17.68
C VAL A 98 -0.59 10.72 19.13
N VAL A 99 -0.50 11.94 19.68
CA VAL A 99 -0.07 12.19 21.07
C VAL A 99 -1.27 12.53 21.93
N LYS A 100 -1.47 11.76 23.02
CA LYS A 100 -2.58 11.99 23.95
C LYS A 100 -2.28 13.12 24.92
N GLU A 101 -3.32 13.60 25.57
CA GLU A 101 -3.22 14.70 26.54
C GLU A 101 -2.33 14.32 27.72
N GLY A 102 -1.30 15.12 27.97
CA GLY A 102 -0.31 14.89 29.02
C GLY A 102 0.82 13.94 28.65
N GLU A 103 0.83 13.36 27.45
CA GLU A 103 1.99 12.65 26.92
C GLU A 103 3.05 13.67 26.43
N PRO A 104 4.35 13.35 26.56
CA PRO A 104 5.41 14.22 26.06
C PRO A 104 5.38 14.30 24.53
N ASP A 105 5.86 15.42 24.00
CA ASP A 105 6.05 15.59 22.56
C ASP A 105 7.06 14.58 22.00
N ILE A 106 6.83 14.20 20.75
CA ILE A 106 7.70 13.30 20.00
C ILE A 106 8.94 14.08 19.54
N ALA A 107 10.07 13.37 19.46
CA ALA A 107 11.31 13.94 18.98
C ALA A 107 11.14 14.56 17.57
N PRO A 108 11.76 15.72 17.27
CA PRO A 108 11.56 16.42 16.01
C PRO A 108 11.91 15.59 14.76
N LEU A 109 12.82 14.63 14.90
CA LEU A 109 13.19 13.70 13.85
C LEU A 109 12.82 12.28 14.25
N THR A 110 12.05 11.61 13.39
CA THR A 110 11.83 10.16 13.48
C THR A 110 12.63 9.44 12.39
N ILE A 111 13.39 8.43 12.81
CA ILE A 111 14.05 7.47 11.93
C ILE A 111 13.24 6.17 11.98
N ARG A 112 12.83 5.66 10.82
CA ARG A 112 12.09 4.39 10.73
C ARG A 112 12.94 3.32 10.08
N VAL A 113 13.11 2.18 10.74
CA VAL A 113 13.88 1.05 10.21
C VAL A 113 12.91 -0.01 9.71
N CYS A 114 12.99 -0.34 8.42
CA CYS A 114 12.17 -1.39 7.82
C CYS A 114 12.53 -2.75 8.42
N ASP A 115 11.56 -3.48 8.97
CA ASP A 115 11.78 -4.79 9.59
C ASP A 115 11.09 -5.96 8.85
N SER A 116 10.60 -5.70 7.64
CA SER A 116 10.07 -6.71 6.74
C SER A 116 11.12 -7.78 6.41
N LEU A 117 10.66 -8.95 5.96
CA LEU A 117 11.47 -10.16 5.82
C LEU A 117 12.87 -9.93 5.20
N THR A 118 12.97 -9.24 4.06
CA THR A 118 14.28 -9.03 3.41
C THR A 118 15.21 -8.16 4.25
N CYS A 119 14.70 -7.08 4.85
CA CYS A 119 15.49 -6.23 5.73
C CYS A 119 15.88 -6.97 7.02
N GLY A 120 14.96 -7.75 7.60
CA GLY A 120 15.23 -8.63 8.73
C GLY A 120 16.34 -9.65 8.46
N MET A 121 16.30 -10.31 7.30
CA MET A 121 17.36 -11.23 6.84
C MET A 121 18.73 -10.54 6.69
N LEU A 122 18.74 -9.24 6.40
CA LEU A 122 19.95 -8.44 6.22
C LEU A 122 20.31 -7.60 7.45
N GLY A 123 19.78 -7.93 8.62
CA GLY A 123 20.23 -7.39 9.91
C GLY A 123 19.51 -6.12 10.37
N ALA A 124 18.32 -5.82 9.87
CA ALA A 124 17.54 -4.65 10.28
C ALA A 124 17.26 -4.58 11.80
N GLU A 125 17.10 -5.73 12.46
CA GLU A 125 16.91 -5.79 13.91
C GLU A 125 18.13 -5.21 14.66
N GLN A 126 19.33 -5.60 14.26
CA GLN A 126 20.56 -5.09 14.85
C GLN A 126 20.73 -3.61 14.53
N LEU A 127 20.45 -3.21 13.29
CA LEU A 127 20.50 -1.81 12.86
C LEU A 127 19.57 -0.92 13.72
N LEU A 128 18.34 -1.38 13.99
CA LEU A 128 17.40 -0.68 14.85
C LEU A 128 17.96 -0.47 16.26
N GLN A 129 18.48 -1.52 16.88
CA GLN A 129 19.03 -1.48 18.24
C GLN A 129 20.26 -0.56 18.33
N ASP A 130 21.14 -0.64 17.33
CA ASP A 130 22.35 0.18 17.27
C ASP A 130 21.99 1.66 17.05
N LEU A 131 21.01 1.95 16.19
CA LEU A 131 20.52 3.32 15.98
C LEU A 131 19.84 3.88 17.24
N GLN A 132 19.03 3.08 17.94
CA GLN A 132 18.43 3.48 19.22
C GLN A 132 19.52 3.82 20.26
N SER A 133 20.61 3.05 20.27
CA SER A 133 21.73 3.28 21.20
C SER A 133 22.59 4.48 20.79
N ALA A 134 22.71 4.77 19.49
CA ALA A 134 23.53 5.86 18.96
C ALA A 134 22.80 7.22 18.89
N SER A 135 21.47 7.23 18.97
CA SER A 135 20.64 8.43 18.81
C SER A 135 20.56 9.27 20.09
N GLY A 136 20.55 10.60 19.93
CA GLY A 136 20.31 11.55 21.01
C GLY A 136 18.82 11.74 21.31
N PRO A 137 18.46 12.56 22.31
CA PRO A 137 17.06 12.80 22.70
C PRO A 137 16.21 13.45 21.61
N ASP A 138 16.85 14.14 20.66
CA ASP A 138 16.17 14.82 19.54
C ASP A 138 15.81 13.89 18.37
N ILE A 139 16.15 12.60 18.47
CA ILE A 139 15.89 11.59 17.44
C ILE A 139 15.15 10.40 18.06
N ARG A 140 13.96 10.11 17.52
CA ARG A 140 13.20 8.90 17.83
C ARG A 140 13.50 7.85 16.77
N VAL A 141 13.83 6.62 17.17
CA VAL A 141 14.07 5.51 16.24
C VAL A 141 13.02 4.41 16.45
N VAL A 142 12.26 4.09 15.40
CA VAL A 142 11.15 3.13 15.43
C VAL A 142 11.26 2.11 14.30
N ARG A 143 10.47 1.05 14.39
CA ARG A 143 10.24 0.09 13.31
C ARG A 143 9.29 0.69 12.27
N ALA A 144 9.42 0.24 11.03
CA ALA A 144 8.44 0.43 9.98
C ALA A 144 8.15 -0.89 9.26
N PRO A 145 6.93 -1.05 8.74
CA PRO A 145 6.61 -2.13 7.81
C PRO A 145 7.39 -1.98 6.50
N CYS A 146 7.12 -2.84 5.51
CA CYS A 146 7.88 -2.84 4.25
C CYS A 146 7.79 -1.49 3.51
N VAL A 147 8.90 -0.78 3.38
CA VAL A 147 8.99 0.53 2.70
C VAL A 147 9.23 0.45 1.18
N GLY A 148 9.04 -0.72 0.55
CA GLY A 148 9.21 -0.89 -0.90
C GLY A 148 10.67 -0.76 -1.40
N ARG A 149 11.63 -1.11 -0.54
CA ARG A 149 13.09 -1.04 -0.82
C ARG A 149 13.81 -2.36 -0.56
N CYS A 150 13.16 -3.47 -0.88
CA CYS A 150 13.73 -4.79 -0.61
C CYS A 150 14.94 -5.11 -1.51
N ASP A 151 15.09 -4.41 -2.64
CA ASP A 151 16.24 -4.49 -3.54
C ASP A 151 17.51 -3.87 -2.96
N THR A 152 17.36 -2.83 -2.13
CA THR A 152 18.47 -2.10 -1.49
C THR A 152 18.54 -2.32 0.02
N ALA A 153 17.91 -3.39 0.51
CA ALA A 153 17.84 -3.70 1.93
C ALA A 153 19.23 -3.90 2.60
N PRO A 154 19.35 -3.69 3.93
CA PRO A 154 18.31 -3.14 4.81
C PRO A 154 18.07 -1.66 4.49
N ALA A 155 16.84 -1.18 4.72
CA ALA A 155 16.45 0.19 4.42
C ALA A 155 15.98 0.92 5.69
N ALA A 156 16.27 2.21 5.76
CA ALA A 156 15.78 3.09 6.80
C ALA A 156 15.29 4.41 6.20
N GLU A 157 14.30 5.02 6.82
CA GLU A 157 13.76 6.34 6.49
C GLU A 157 14.25 7.35 7.52
N VAL A 158 14.76 8.49 7.07
CA VAL A 158 15.12 9.66 7.88
C VAL A 158 14.23 10.81 7.41
N GLY A 159 13.14 11.11 8.12
CA GLY A 159 12.12 12.03 7.60
C GLY A 159 11.40 11.41 6.39
N HIS A 160 11.67 11.91 5.17
CA HIS A 160 11.25 11.36 3.88
C HIS A 160 12.43 10.99 2.97
N ASN A 161 13.64 10.97 3.52
CA ASN A 161 14.83 10.49 2.84
C ASN A 161 15.04 9.00 3.16
N PHE A 162 15.00 8.16 2.12
CA PHE A 162 15.30 6.74 2.28
C PHE A 162 16.78 6.46 2.09
N VAL A 163 17.38 5.86 3.12
CA VAL A 163 18.77 5.42 3.12
C VAL A 163 18.83 3.96 2.72
N ASP A 164 19.31 3.74 1.50
CA ASP A 164 19.60 2.41 0.94
C ASP A 164 20.85 1.79 1.60
N HIS A 165 20.89 0.46 1.68
CA HIS A 165 21.96 -0.31 2.35
C HIS A 165 22.31 0.30 3.71
N ALA A 166 21.28 0.52 4.52
CA ALA A 166 21.34 1.31 5.73
C ALA A 166 22.34 0.73 6.74
N THR A 167 23.15 1.63 7.29
CA THR A 167 24.08 1.39 8.39
C THR A 167 23.89 2.50 9.41
N VAL A 168 24.36 2.30 10.64
CA VAL A 168 24.34 3.38 11.64
C VAL A 168 25.05 4.63 11.11
N ALA A 169 26.17 4.45 10.42
CA ALA A 169 26.99 5.55 9.92
C ALA A 169 26.26 6.42 8.87
N ASN A 170 25.68 5.82 7.83
CA ASN A 170 25.02 6.60 6.77
C ASN A 170 23.67 7.18 7.21
N VAL A 171 22.91 6.47 8.04
CA VAL A 171 21.65 6.95 8.61
C VAL A 171 21.89 8.16 9.53
N MET A 172 22.85 8.07 10.45
CA MET A 172 23.19 9.19 11.34
C MET A 172 23.84 10.36 10.58
N ALA A 173 24.58 10.08 9.51
CA ALA A 173 25.09 11.14 8.63
C ALA A 173 23.97 11.91 7.93
N ALA A 174 22.96 11.21 7.41
CA ALA A 174 21.77 11.82 6.81
C ALA A 174 21.00 12.67 7.83
N ALA A 175 20.76 12.13 9.04
CA ALA A 175 20.11 12.85 10.13
C ALA A 175 20.86 14.12 10.52
N LYS A 176 22.19 14.02 10.73
CA LYS A 176 23.04 15.17 11.09
C LYS A 176 23.09 16.23 10.01
N ALA A 177 23.01 15.83 8.73
CA ALA A 177 23.00 16.75 7.60
C ALA A 177 21.63 17.44 7.39
N GLY A 178 20.59 17.06 8.14
CA GLY A 178 19.22 17.50 7.86
C GLY A 178 18.72 17.00 6.51
N ASN A 179 19.27 15.89 6.00
CA ASN A 179 18.86 15.31 4.73
C ASN A 179 17.60 14.46 4.96
N THR A 180 16.46 15.14 5.08
CA THR A 180 15.16 14.57 5.45
C THR A 180 14.13 14.59 4.31
N HIS A 181 14.52 15.01 3.11
CA HIS A 181 13.62 15.12 1.96
C HIS A 181 13.91 14.04 0.92
N ALA A 182 12.90 13.74 0.10
CA ALA A 182 13.03 12.79 -0.99
C ALA A 182 14.06 13.26 -2.03
N HIS A 183 14.84 12.31 -2.54
CA HIS A 183 15.72 12.53 -3.69
C HIS A 183 15.04 12.00 -4.93
N LEU A 184 14.83 12.88 -5.91
CA LEU A 184 14.22 12.48 -7.18
C LEU A 184 15.27 11.81 -8.07
N PRO A 185 15.03 10.57 -8.54
CA PRO A 185 15.86 9.97 -9.56
C PRO A 185 15.69 10.69 -10.90
N ALA A 186 16.55 10.39 -11.87
CA ALA A 186 16.33 10.79 -13.25
C ALA A 186 15.17 9.97 -13.84
N TYR A 187 14.23 10.64 -14.52
CA TYR A 187 13.05 10.03 -15.14
C TYR A 187 12.75 10.67 -16.50
N ILE A 188 11.91 9.99 -17.28
CA ILE A 188 11.37 10.52 -18.54
C ILE A 188 10.24 11.50 -18.20
N ASP A 189 10.50 12.79 -18.39
CA ASP A 189 9.52 13.85 -18.15
C ASP A 189 8.49 13.97 -19.29
N TYR A 190 7.51 14.85 -19.11
CA TYR A 190 6.44 15.10 -20.07
C TYR A 190 6.96 15.43 -21.48
N ASP A 191 7.94 16.33 -21.59
CA ASP A 191 8.42 16.80 -22.88
C ASP A 191 9.16 15.69 -23.62
N ALA A 192 10.00 14.93 -22.91
CA ALA A 192 10.68 13.76 -23.46
C ALA A 192 9.69 12.67 -23.89
N TYR A 193 8.66 12.39 -23.07
CA TYR A 193 7.64 11.40 -23.40
C TYR A 193 6.82 11.79 -24.63
N VAL A 194 6.40 13.06 -24.74
CA VAL A 194 5.68 13.58 -25.90
C VAL A 194 6.55 13.56 -27.16
N ALA A 195 7.83 13.91 -27.04
CA ALA A 195 8.77 13.90 -28.16
C ALA A 195 8.96 12.49 -28.76
N ASP A 196 8.83 11.44 -27.94
CA ASP A 196 8.88 10.02 -28.38
C ASP A 196 7.51 9.46 -28.82
N GLY A 197 6.51 10.33 -29.02
CA GLY A 197 5.18 9.94 -29.50
C GLY A 197 4.19 9.55 -28.41
N GLY A 198 4.48 9.90 -27.15
CA GLY A 198 3.54 9.79 -26.04
C GLY A 198 2.22 10.53 -26.29
N TYR A 199 1.13 10.02 -25.72
CA TYR A 199 -0.25 10.54 -25.86
C TYR A 199 -0.89 10.45 -27.25
N VAL A 200 -0.18 9.94 -28.26
CA VAL A 200 -0.74 9.72 -29.60
C VAL A 200 -1.89 8.71 -29.54
N LEU A 201 -1.73 7.60 -28.82
CA LEU A 201 -2.79 6.59 -28.68
C LEU A 201 -4.02 7.18 -28.00
N LEU A 202 -3.83 7.90 -26.89
CA LEU A 202 -4.93 8.58 -26.20
C LEU A 202 -5.68 9.57 -27.12
N ASN A 203 -4.97 10.33 -27.95
CA ASN A 203 -5.58 11.30 -28.87
C ASN A 203 -6.36 10.62 -30.00
N ARG A 204 -5.87 9.51 -30.54
CA ARG A 204 -6.58 8.68 -31.52
C ARG A 204 -7.87 8.10 -30.95
N LEU A 205 -7.84 7.66 -29.69
CA LEU A 205 -9.02 7.19 -28.97
C LEU A 205 -10.04 8.33 -28.76
N ARG A 206 -9.58 9.50 -28.28
CA ARG A 206 -10.45 10.66 -28.01
C ARG A 206 -11.09 11.26 -29.26
N SER A 207 -10.38 11.23 -30.39
CA SER A 207 -10.89 11.72 -31.68
C SER A 207 -11.84 10.74 -32.37
N GLY A 208 -11.91 9.48 -31.89
CA GLY A 208 -12.68 8.41 -32.49
C GLY A 208 -12.00 7.72 -33.68
N GLU A 209 -10.73 8.04 -33.97
CA GLU A 209 -9.93 7.32 -34.97
C GLU A 209 -9.70 5.86 -34.54
N LEU A 210 -9.47 5.63 -33.25
CA LEU A 210 -9.44 4.29 -32.65
C LEU A 210 -10.75 4.03 -31.92
N ALA A 211 -11.45 2.95 -32.27
CA ALA A 211 -12.66 2.59 -31.56
C ALA A 211 -12.35 2.01 -30.17
N ARG A 212 -13.18 2.36 -29.18
CA ARG A 212 -13.11 1.83 -27.81
C ARG A 212 -13.08 0.30 -27.77
N GLU A 213 -13.89 -0.35 -28.60
CA GLU A 213 -13.97 -1.82 -28.62
C GLU A 213 -12.71 -2.45 -29.19
N ASP A 214 -12.03 -1.84 -30.16
CA ASP A 214 -10.76 -2.35 -30.69
C ASP A 214 -9.68 -2.35 -29.60
N LEU A 215 -9.65 -1.30 -28.78
CA LEU A 215 -8.76 -1.22 -27.62
C LEU A 215 -9.07 -2.32 -26.59
N LEU A 216 -10.35 -2.46 -26.20
CA LEU A 216 -10.76 -3.49 -25.24
C LEU A 216 -10.49 -4.91 -25.76
N LYS A 217 -10.70 -5.13 -27.06
CA LYS A 217 -10.38 -6.37 -27.74
C LYS A 217 -8.87 -6.64 -27.71
N ALA A 218 -8.01 -5.64 -27.94
CA ALA A 218 -6.56 -5.83 -27.83
C ALA A 218 -6.14 -6.27 -26.41
N LEU A 219 -6.75 -5.71 -25.36
CA LEU A 219 -6.49 -6.11 -23.97
C LEU A 219 -6.96 -7.55 -23.67
N ASP A 220 -8.13 -7.94 -24.17
CA ASP A 220 -8.65 -9.30 -24.03
C ASP A 220 -7.82 -10.32 -24.81
N ASP A 221 -7.49 -9.99 -26.06
CA ASP A 221 -6.70 -10.85 -26.93
C ASP A 221 -5.32 -11.06 -26.31
N ALA A 222 -4.70 -10.02 -25.73
CA ALA A 222 -3.46 -10.14 -24.96
C ALA A 222 -3.63 -10.90 -23.62
N SER A 223 -4.88 -11.14 -23.20
CA SER A 223 -5.22 -11.74 -21.91
C SER A 223 -4.58 -10.97 -20.73
N LEU A 224 -4.56 -9.64 -20.82
CA LEU A 224 -4.03 -8.79 -19.76
C LEU A 224 -4.86 -9.00 -18.49
N ARG A 225 -4.14 -9.27 -17.39
CA ARG A 225 -4.70 -9.43 -16.04
C ARG A 225 -4.25 -8.27 -15.17
N GLY A 226 -5.00 -8.01 -14.09
CA GLY A 226 -4.60 -7.04 -13.06
C GLY A 226 -3.32 -7.48 -12.34
N LEU A 227 -2.29 -6.65 -12.43
CA LEU A 227 -0.93 -6.92 -11.93
C LEU A 227 -0.67 -6.44 -10.49
N GLY A 228 -1.75 -6.12 -9.77
CA GLY A 228 -1.71 -5.80 -8.34
C GLY A 228 -1.89 -7.01 -7.42
N GLY A 229 -2.12 -8.21 -7.96
CA GLY A 229 -2.18 -9.45 -7.18
C GLY A 229 -3.33 -10.41 -7.51
N ALA A 230 -4.54 -9.88 -7.69
CA ALA A 230 -5.73 -10.73 -7.89
C ALA A 230 -5.81 -11.39 -9.28
N GLY A 231 -5.09 -10.88 -10.29
CA GLY A 231 -5.04 -11.50 -11.61
C GLY A 231 -6.36 -11.49 -12.39
N PHE A 232 -7.28 -10.57 -12.09
CA PHE A 232 -8.58 -10.47 -12.77
C PHE A 232 -8.42 -9.90 -14.19
N PRO A 233 -9.13 -10.40 -15.22
CA PRO A 233 -8.99 -9.92 -16.60
C PRO A 233 -9.35 -8.43 -16.76
N THR A 234 -8.41 -7.63 -17.28
CA THR A 234 -8.53 -6.16 -17.32
C THR A 234 -9.65 -5.69 -18.24
N GLY A 235 -9.72 -6.21 -19.47
CA GLY A 235 -10.77 -5.84 -20.44
C GLY A 235 -12.18 -6.18 -19.95
N ARG A 236 -12.34 -7.31 -19.23
CA ARG A 236 -13.61 -7.66 -18.56
C ARG A 236 -13.96 -6.66 -17.45
N LYS A 237 -12.98 -6.26 -16.63
CA LYS A 237 -13.20 -5.27 -15.54
C LYS A 237 -13.68 -3.94 -16.10
N TRP A 238 -13.06 -3.48 -17.19
CA TRP A 238 -13.40 -2.21 -17.85
C TRP A 238 -14.81 -2.24 -18.44
N ARG A 239 -15.19 -3.33 -19.11
CA ARG A 239 -16.57 -3.51 -19.60
C ARG A 239 -17.61 -3.59 -18.49
N ALA A 240 -17.28 -4.22 -17.36
CA ALA A 240 -18.18 -4.32 -16.22
C ALA A 240 -18.52 -2.92 -15.66
N VAL A 241 -17.51 -2.07 -15.45
CA VAL A 241 -17.72 -0.69 -14.99
C VAL A 241 -18.48 0.14 -16.04
N LEU A 242 -18.09 0.02 -17.32
CA LEU A 242 -18.77 0.74 -18.41
C LEU A 242 -20.25 0.35 -18.53
N GLY A 243 -20.60 -0.90 -18.22
CA GLY A 243 -21.97 -1.40 -18.24
C GLY A 243 -22.87 -0.86 -17.13
N GLU A 244 -22.29 -0.33 -16.05
CA GLU A 244 -23.05 0.32 -14.98
C GLU A 244 -23.49 1.74 -15.38
N PRO A 245 -24.61 2.27 -14.87
CA PRO A 245 -25.05 3.63 -15.18
C PRO A 245 -24.08 4.68 -14.63
N GLY A 246 -23.89 5.78 -15.38
CA GLY A 246 -23.08 6.91 -14.92
C GLY A 246 -23.78 7.76 -13.84
N PRO A 247 -23.03 8.65 -13.17
CA PRO A 247 -21.60 8.92 -13.33
C PRO A 247 -20.70 7.80 -12.78
N ARG A 248 -19.53 7.62 -13.39
CA ARG A 248 -18.54 6.59 -13.02
C ARG A 248 -17.25 7.27 -12.58
N LEU A 249 -16.45 6.61 -11.75
CA LEU A 249 -15.17 7.13 -11.26
C LEU A 249 -14.03 6.17 -11.57
N MET A 250 -12.80 6.63 -11.39
CA MET A 250 -11.62 5.77 -11.42
C MET A 250 -10.75 5.98 -10.19
N ALA A 251 -10.22 4.89 -9.65
CA ALA A 251 -9.17 4.90 -8.64
C ALA A 251 -7.94 4.16 -9.18
N VAL A 252 -6.76 4.69 -8.92
CA VAL A 252 -5.48 4.02 -9.15
C VAL A 252 -4.92 3.57 -7.83
N ASN A 253 -4.57 2.29 -7.75
CA ASN A 253 -3.91 1.69 -6.61
C ASN A 253 -2.39 1.71 -6.81
N GLY A 254 -1.73 2.68 -6.15
CA GLY A 254 -0.29 2.74 -5.93
C GLY A 254 0.09 2.50 -4.47
N ASP A 255 -0.75 1.78 -3.71
CA ASP A 255 -0.41 1.28 -2.37
C ASP A 255 0.35 -0.05 -2.47
N GLU A 256 1.59 0.02 -2.96
CA GLU A 256 2.47 -1.14 -3.13
C GLU A 256 3.02 -1.62 -1.77
N GLY A 257 2.12 -2.09 -0.90
CA GLY A 257 2.42 -2.46 0.49
C GLY A 257 2.91 -3.90 0.69
N GLU A 258 2.68 -4.80 -0.28
CA GLU A 258 3.04 -6.22 -0.16
C GLU A 258 4.57 -6.39 0.03
N PRO A 259 5.03 -6.96 1.16
CA PRO A 259 6.46 -7.12 1.44
C PRO A 259 7.22 -7.83 0.32
N GLY A 260 8.30 -7.19 -0.16
CA GLY A 260 9.08 -7.66 -1.29
C GLY A 260 8.69 -7.05 -2.64
N THR A 261 7.58 -6.30 -2.72
CA THR A 261 7.16 -5.62 -3.95
C THR A 261 7.73 -4.21 -4.03
N PHE A 262 8.24 -3.82 -5.19
CA PHE A 262 8.77 -2.46 -5.45
C PHE A 262 8.77 -2.11 -6.95
N LYS A 263 8.00 -2.83 -7.77
CA LYS A 263 7.94 -2.67 -9.23
C LYS A 263 7.19 -1.40 -9.63
N ASP A 264 6.12 -1.05 -8.92
CA ASP A 264 5.30 0.12 -9.21
C ASP A 264 6.09 1.38 -8.90
N ARG A 265 6.86 1.39 -7.80
CA ARG A 265 7.84 2.46 -7.52
C ARG A 265 8.75 2.72 -8.71
N ILE A 266 9.37 1.66 -9.25
CA ILE A 266 10.31 1.79 -10.38
C ILE A 266 9.60 2.39 -11.59
N TYR A 267 8.38 1.96 -11.91
CA TYR A 267 7.64 2.56 -13.02
C TYR A 267 7.32 4.04 -12.81
N LEU A 268 6.84 4.41 -11.62
CA LEU A 268 6.52 5.80 -11.29
C LEU A 268 7.75 6.71 -11.28
N GLU A 269 8.89 6.18 -10.83
CA GLU A 269 10.14 6.93 -10.69
C GLU A 269 11.00 6.94 -11.96
N THR A 270 10.64 6.22 -13.02
CA THR A 270 11.43 6.16 -14.27
C THR A 270 10.67 6.62 -15.52
N ASP A 271 9.42 6.19 -15.69
CA ASP A 271 8.57 6.51 -16.85
C ASP A 271 7.12 6.74 -16.39
N PRO A 272 6.87 7.83 -15.65
CA PRO A 272 5.55 8.11 -15.07
C PRO A 272 4.48 8.34 -16.13
N HIS A 273 4.85 8.91 -17.28
CA HIS A 273 3.89 9.28 -18.32
C HIS A 273 3.27 8.08 -19.02
N ARG A 274 3.99 6.97 -19.11
CA ARG A 274 3.42 5.72 -19.63
C ARG A 274 2.32 5.15 -18.75
N PHE A 275 2.46 5.26 -17.43
CA PHE A 275 1.37 4.99 -16.48
C PHE A 275 0.23 6.03 -16.65
N LEU A 276 0.54 7.33 -16.66
CA LEU A 276 -0.46 8.40 -16.76
C LEU A 276 -1.28 8.31 -18.05
N GLU A 277 -0.66 7.97 -19.18
CA GLU A 277 -1.37 7.75 -20.43
C GLU A 277 -2.31 6.55 -20.35
N GLY A 278 -1.85 5.42 -19.81
CA GLY A 278 -2.70 4.24 -19.57
C GLY A 278 -3.88 4.54 -18.64
N MET A 279 -3.65 5.34 -17.59
CA MET A 279 -4.69 5.84 -16.69
C MET A 279 -5.72 6.69 -17.43
N LEU A 280 -5.27 7.67 -18.21
CA LEU A 280 -6.15 8.55 -18.99
C LEU A 280 -6.95 7.80 -20.05
N ILE A 281 -6.36 6.77 -20.66
CA ILE A 281 -7.06 5.84 -21.56
C ILE A 281 -8.16 5.11 -20.79
N GLY A 282 -7.83 4.50 -19.65
CA GLY A 282 -8.82 3.81 -18.81
C GLY A 282 -9.98 4.71 -18.41
N ALA A 283 -9.67 5.91 -17.91
CA ALA A 283 -10.66 6.92 -17.54
C ALA A 283 -11.55 7.32 -18.74
N HIS A 284 -10.97 7.50 -19.93
CA HIS A 284 -11.74 7.82 -21.13
C HIS A 284 -12.65 6.66 -21.58
N VAL A 285 -12.17 5.41 -21.49
CA VAL A 285 -12.95 4.22 -21.86
C VAL A 285 -14.19 4.05 -20.98
N VAL A 286 -14.06 4.26 -19.66
CA VAL A 286 -15.18 4.15 -18.72
C VAL A 286 -15.89 5.48 -18.47
N GLU A 287 -15.56 6.53 -19.22
CA GLU A 287 -16.20 7.86 -19.09
C GLU A 287 -16.13 8.43 -17.67
N ALA A 288 -15.02 8.20 -16.97
CA ALA A 288 -14.78 8.75 -15.64
C ALA A 288 -14.37 10.22 -15.73
N PRO A 289 -15.14 11.17 -15.16
CA PRO A 289 -14.79 12.59 -15.16
C PRO A 289 -13.75 12.93 -14.08
N GLU A 290 -13.55 12.05 -13.09
CA GLU A 290 -12.56 12.22 -12.03
C GLU A 290 -11.78 10.92 -11.79
N VAL A 291 -10.49 11.07 -11.50
CA VAL A 291 -9.57 9.97 -11.18
C VAL A 291 -8.86 10.27 -9.86
N TYR A 292 -8.86 9.29 -8.96
CA TYR A 292 -8.21 9.35 -7.65
C TYR A 292 -6.96 8.47 -7.67
N ILE A 293 -5.79 9.07 -7.58
CA ILE A 293 -4.50 8.36 -7.59
C ILE A 293 -4.04 8.23 -6.15
N TYR A 294 -4.14 7.01 -5.60
CA TYR A 294 -3.71 6.72 -4.24
C TYR A 294 -2.26 6.25 -4.24
N ILE A 295 -1.37 7.01 -3.61
CA ILE A 295 0.05 6.69 -3.48
C ILE A 295 0.39 6.54 -2.00
N ARG A 296 1.03 5.42 -1.64
CA ARG A 296 1.52 5.19 -0.28
C ARG A 296 2.50 6.29 0.17
N ASP A 297 2.54 6.54 1.47
CA ASP A 297 3.38 7.60 2.02
C ASP A 297 4.89 7.37 1.80
N GLU A 298 5.29 6.10 1.81
CA GLU A 298 6.68 5.67 1.69
C GLU A 298 7.27 5.93 0.31
N TYR A 299 6.48 6.42 -0.66
CA TYR A 299 6.92 6.81 -2.00
C TYR A 299 6.87 8.35 -2.21
N PRO A 300 7.60 9.14 -1.40
CA PRO A 300 7.56 10.60 -1.52
C PRO A 300 8.15 11.09 -2.86
N ALA A 301 9.15 10.40 -3.42
CA ALA A 301 9.70 10.73 -4.73
C ALA A 301 8.68 10.51 -5.87
N SER A 302 8.01 9.36 -5.89
CA SER A 302 6.91 9.10 -6.83
C SER A 302 5.80 10.15 -6.74
N ARG A 303 5.40 10.53 -5.52
CA ARG A 303 4.38 11.56 -5.31
C ARG A 303 4.79 12.90 -5.90
N GLU A 304 6.01 13.35 -5.60
CA GLU A 304 6.53 14.63 -6.11
C GLU A 304 6.71 14.62 -7.64
N ILE A 305 7.17 13.52 -8.23
CA ILE A 305 7.23 13.35 -9.70
C ILE A 305 5.83 13.46 -10.30
N LEU A 306 4.86 12.71 -9.76
CA LEU A 306 3.49 12.72 -10.26
C LEU A 306 2.84 14.11 -10.13
N GLU A 307 3.03 14.81 -9.01
CA GLU A 307 2.53 16.17 -8.83
C GLU A 307 3.09 17.14 -9.89
N ARG A 308 4.40 17.07 -10.16
CA ARG A 308 5.07 17.89 -11.19
C ARG A 308 4.57 17.58 -12.60
N GLU A 309 4.45 16.30 -12.94
CA GLU A 309 4.12 15.87 -14.29
C GLU A 309 2.62 15.95 -14.59
N ILE A 310 1.74 15.74 -13.60
CA ILE A 310 0.30 15.97 -13.73
C ILE A 310 0.00 17.43 -14.03
N ALA A 311 0.74 18.37 -13.42
CA ALA A 311 0.57 19.80 -13.67
C ALA A 311 0.88 20.22 -15.13
N LYS A 312 1.62 19.39 -15.89
CA LYS A 312 1.94 19.63 -17.30
C LYS A 312 0.90 19.07 -18.27
N LEU A 313 -0.03 18.23 -17.81
CA LEU A 313 -1.03 17.63 -18.67
C LEU A 313 -1.98 18.70 -19.25
N SER A 314 -2.36 18.52 -20.53
CA SER A 314 -3.29 19.42 -21.21
C SER A 314 -4.65 19.47 -20.53
N ALA A 315 -5.25 20.66 -20.45
CA ALA A 315 -6.63 20.84 -19.99
C ALA A 315 -7.63 20.05 -20.86
N GLY A 316 -8.78 19.67 -20.28
CA GLY A 316 -9.85 18.93 -20.97
C GLY A 316 -9.86 17.41 -20.74
N GLY A 317 -8.94 16.89 -19.91
CA GLY A 317 -9.01 15.53 -19.35
C GLY A 317 -9.89 15.44 -18.09
N PRO A 318 -9.99 14.25 -17.48
CA PRO A 318 -10.64 14.10 -16.18
C PRO A 318 -9.90 14.90 -15.11
N LYS A 319 -10.61 15.28 -14.05
CA LYS A 319 -9.99 15.90 -12.88
C LYS A 319 -9.17 14.85 -12.13
N LEU A 320 -7.90 15.13 -11.90
CA LEU A 320 -6.97 14.23 -11.21
C LEU A 320 -6.82 14.65 -9.75
N HIS A 321 -7.01 13.70 -8.84
CA HIS A 321 -6.88 13.87 -7.40
C HIS A 321 -5.77 12.98 -6.89
N MET A 322 -4.65 13.56 -6.46
CA MET A 322 -3.64 12.84 -5.70
C MET A 322 -4.15 12.61 -4.28
N ARG A 323 -4.00 11.38 -3.77
CA ARG A 323 -4.34 10.99 -2.41
C ARG A 323 -3.14 10.31 -1.77
N ARG A 324 -2.74 10.80 -0.60
CA ARG A 324 -1.60 10.28 0.14
C ARG A 324 -2.09 9.22 1.13
N GLY A 325 -1.52 8.01 1.04
CA GLY A 325 -1.72 6.98 2.05
C GLY A 325 -0.95 7.28 3.33
N ALA A 326 -1.20 6.51 4.39
CA ALA A 326 -0.62 6.78 5.71
C ALA A 326 -0.10 5.51 6.43
N GLY A 327 0.48 4.58 5.66
CA GLY A 327 1.13 3.38 6.19
C GLY A 327 0.14 2.33 6.71
N ALA A 328 -0.67 1.76 5.81
CA ALA A 328 -1.58 0.66 6.14
C ALA A 328 -1.67 -0.32 4.98
N TYR A 329 -1.03 -1.49 5.07
CA TYR A 329 -0.97 -2.50 3.99
C TYR A 329 -2.36 -2.93 3.50
N ILE A 330 -3.34 -2.97 4.40
CA ILE A 330 -4.72 -3.30 4.05
C ILE A 330 -5.34 -2.33 3.04
N CYS A 331 -4.82 -1.11 2.88
CA CYS A 331 -5.28 -0.15 1.87
C CYS A 331 -4.90 -0.56 0.45
N GLY A 332 -4.05 -1.57 0.26
CA GLY A 332 -3.83 -2.22 -1.04
C GLY A 332 -5.03 -3.07 -1.49
N GLU A 333 -5.92 -3.44 -0.57
CA GLU A 333 -7.19 -4.10 -0.89
C GLU A 333 -8.16 -3.10 -1.54
N GLU A 334 -8.80 -3.49 -2.64
CA GLU A 334 -9.53 -2.57 -3.51
C GLU A 334 -10.61 -1.73 -2.82
N SER A 335 -11.31 -2.25 -1.82
CA SER A 335 -12.41 -1.56 -1.14
C SER A 335 -11.94 -0.78 0.09
N SER A 336 -10.91 -1.28 0.78
CA SER A 336 -10.20 -0.56 1.83
C SER A 336 -9.54 0.72 1.28
N LEU A 337 -8.94 0.63 0.08
CA LEU A 337 -8.42 1.79 -0.66
C LEU A 337 -9.48 2.88 -0.83
N LEU A 338 -10.72 2.49 -1.18
CA LEU A 338 -11.81 3.45 -1.35
C LEU A 338 -12.20 4.10 -0.03
N GLU A 339 -12.28 3.34 1.06
CA GLU A 339 -12.55 3.90 2.38
C GLU A 339 -11.48 4.92 2.78
N SER A 340 -10.20 4.63 2.51
CA SER A 340 -9.11 5.57 2.76
C SER A 340 -9.24 6.83 1.90
N ILE A 341 -9.52 6.71 0.60
CA ILE A 341 -9.76 7.87 -0.27
C ILE A 341 -10.95 8.71 0.25
N GLU A 342 -11.99 8.07 0.79
CA GLU A 342 -13.14 8.74 1.39
C GLU A 342 -12.85 9.30 2.81
N GLY A 343 -11.59 9.27 3.23
CA GLY A 343 -11.09 9.82 4.49
C GLY A 343 -11.42 8.95 5.71
N LYS A 344 -11.86 7.70 5.53
CA LYS A 344 -12.26 6.81 6.63
C LYS A 344 -11.11 5.85 6.95
N ARG A 345 -11.27 5.05 8.01
CA ARG A 345 -10.40 3.88 8.24
C ARG A 345 -10.48 2.94 7.04
N GLY A 346 -9.35 2.38 6.62
CA GLY A 346 -9.24 1.37 5.56
C GLY A 346 -9.81 0.00 5.97
N LEU A 347 -11.11 -0.05 6.24
CA LEU A 347 -11.81 -1.29 6.55
C LEU A 347 -12.42 -1.87 5.26
N PRO A 348 -12.07 -3.09 4.84
CA PRO A 348 -12.67 -3.70 3.66
C PRO A 348 -14.21 -3.72 3.71
N ARG A 349 -14.84 -3.36 2.60
CA ARG A 349 -16.30 -3.36 2.47
C ARG A 349 -16.83 -4.78 2.34
N HIS A 350 -18.02 -5.02 2.88
CA HIS A 350 -18.75 -6.26 2.60
C HIS A 350 -19.13 -6.31 1.12
N LYS A 351 -18.80 -7.43 0.46
CA LYS A 351 -19.14 -7.71 -0.94
C LYS A 351 -20.16 -8.84 -0.99
N PRO A 352 -21.21 -8.78 -1.84
CA PRO A 352 -21.63 -7.65 -2.67
C PRO A 352 -22.28 -6.48 -1.89
N PRO A 353 -22.37 -5.26 -2.47
CA PRO A 353 -22.01 -4.89 -3.84
C PRO A 353 -20.49 -4.79 -4.05
N TYR A 354 -20.05 -5.01 -5.29
CA TYR A 354 -18.63 -4.88 -5.66
C TYR A 354 -18.28 -3.42 -6.02
N PRO A 355 -17.01 -3.01 -5.92
CA PRO A 355 -16.57 -1.65 -6.26
C PRO A 355 -16.94 -1.17 -7.67
N PHE A 356 -17.00 -2.09 -8.64
CA PHE A 356 -17.40 -1.73 -10.00
C PHE A 356 -18.87 -1.27 -10.08
N GLN A 357 -19.71 -1.63 -9.11
CA GLN A 357 -21.12 -1.23 -8.98
C GLN A 357 -21.29 -0.06 -8.00
N VAL A 358 -20.69 -0.20 -6.82
CA VAL A 358 -20.78 0.78 -5.72
C VAL A 358 -19.39 0.96 -5.12
N GLY A 359 -18.63 1.86 -5.72
CA GLY A 359 -17.26 2.19 -5.36
C GLY A 359 -17.15 3.55 -4.65
N LEU A 360 -16.25 4.42 -5.12
CA LEU A 360 -16.00 5.73 -4.54
C LEU A 360 -17.28 6.56 -4.50
N PHE A 361 -17.59 7.09 -3.32
CA PHE A 361 -18.76 7.93 -3.07
C PHE A 361 -20.09 7.26 -3.49
N GLY A 362 -20.12 5.93 -3.47
CA GLY A 362 -21.28 5.14 -3.88
C GLY A 362 -21.47 5.01 -5.40
N LEU A 363 -20.49 5.42 -6.20
CA LEU A 363 -20.56 5.39 -7.67
C LEU A 363 -19.76 4.21 -8.26
N PRO A 364 -20.17 3.66 -9.42
CA PRO A 364 -19.39 2.66 -10.15
C PRO A 364 -17.94 3.13 -10.34
N THR A 365 -16.98 2.32 -9.89
CA THR A 365 -15.57 2.74 -9.89
C THR A 365 -14.65 1.72 -10.56
N LEU A 366 -13.89 2.18 -11.54
CA LEU A 366 -12.79 1.42 -12.11
C LEU A 366 -11.57 1.48 -11.20
N ILE A 367 -11.03 0.33 -10.79
CA ILE A 367 -9.83 0.26 -9.95
C ILE A 367 -8.76 -0.55 -10.66
N ASN A 368 -7.60 0.07 -10.89
CA ASN A 368 -6.44 -0.57 -11.51
C ASN A 368 -5.15 -0.29 -10.73
N ASN A 369 -4.24 -1.26 -10.74
CA ASN A 369 -2.87 -1.11 -10.28
C ASN A 369 -2.01 -0.35 -11.31
N VAL A 370 -0.96 0.35 -10.85
CA VAL A 370 -0.01 1.13 -11.67
C VAL A 370 0.53 0.34 -12.85
N GLU A 371 1.18 -0.81 -12.62
CA GLU A 371 1.77 -1.61 -13.71
C GLU A 371 0.72 -2.06 -14.74
N THR A 372 -0.51 -2.35 -14.28
CA THR A 372 -1.59 -2.75 -15.21
C THR A 372 -1.87 -1.66 -16.23
N LEU A 373 -1.88 -0.40 -15.80
CA LEU A 373 -2.10 0.76 -16.67
C LEU A 373 -0.86 1.06 -17.52
N TRP A 374 0.33 0.89 -16.97
CA TRP A 374 1.60 1.09 -17.67
C TRP A 374 1.76 0.21 -18.94
N TRP A 375 1.20 -1.00 -18.92
CA TRP A 375 1.22 -1.91 -20.08
C TRP A 375 0.17 -1.62 -21.16
N VAL A 376 -0.86 -0.81 -20.87
CA VAL A 376 -2.00 -0.60 -21.79
C VAL A 376 -1.53 -0.10 -23.14
N ARG A 377 -0.66 0.93 -23.16
CA ARG A 377 -0.16 1.52 -24.42
C ARG A 377 0.52 0.48 -25.30
N ASP A 378 1.53 -0.20 -24.76
CA ASP A 378 2.33 -1.16 -25.51
C ASP A 378 1.50 -2.31 -26.08
N ILE A 379 0.54 -2.82 -25.30
CA ILE A 379 -0.33 -3.91 -25.76
C ILE A 379 -1.20 -3.46 -26.92
N VAL A 380 -1.71 -2.23 -26.89
CA VAL A 380 -2.60 -1.71 -27.93
C VAL A 380 -1.81 -1.32 -29.19
N GLU A 381 -0.63 -0.72 -29.05
CA GLU A 381 0.19 -0.30 -30.18
C GLU A 381 0.93 -1.46 -30.86
N LYS A 382 1.47 -2.40 -30.08
CA LYS A 382 2.25 -3.54 -30.60
C LYS A 382 1.39 -4.77 -30.88
N GLY A 383 0.18 -4.80 -30.34
CA GLY A 383 -0.80 -5.86 -30.54
C GLY A 383 -0.62 -7.07 -29.62
N ALA A 384 -1.69 -7.88 -29.54
CA ALA A 384 -1.74 -9.06 -28.68
C ALA A 384 -0.73 -10.14 -29.07
N ASP A 385 -0.37 -10.26 -30.35
CA ASP A 385 0.61 -11.24 -30.83
C ASP A 385 2.02 -10.94 -30.30
N TRP A 386 2.40 -9.65 -30.24
CA TRP A 386 3.65 -9.24 -29.59
C TRP A 386 3.64 -9.57 -28.10
N TRP A 387 2.52 -9.33 -27.41
CA TRP A 387 2.42 -9.70 -26.00
C TRP A 387 2.57 -11.22 -25.80
N LYS A 388 1.85 -12.01 -26.61
CA LYS A 388 1.88 -13.49 -26.57
C LYS A 388 3.17 -14.12 -27.06
N SER A 389 3.99 -13.41 -27.85
CA SER A 389 5.32 -13.89 -28.24
C SER A 389 6.28 -13.92 -27.06
N HIS A 390 5.94 -13.25 -25.96
CA HIS A 390 6.63 -13.40 -24.68
C HIS A 390 5.92 -14.47 -23.84
N GLY A 391 6.68 -15.09 -22.94
CA GLY A 391 6.20 -16.11 -22.01
C GLY A 391 7.04 -17.38 -22.08
N ARG A 392 6.91 -18.21 -21.05
CA ARG A 392 7.52 -19.54 -20.94
C ARG A 392 6.52 -20.52 -20.35
N HIS A 393 6.77 -21.82 -20.53
CA HIS A 393 5.99 -22.87 -19.87
C HIS A 393 4.47 -22.71 -20.07
N GLU A 394 4.06 -22.47 -21.32
CA GLU A 394 2.67 -22.28 -21.76
C GLU A 394 1.95 -21.05 -21.16
N ARG A 395 2.72 -20.11 -20.61
CA ARG A 395 2.23 -18.80 -20.18
C ARG A 395 2.58 -17.73 -21.21
N HIS A 396 1.87 -16.61 -21.17
CA HIS A 396 1.97 -15.55 -22.17
C HIS A 396 2.13 -14.19 -21.52
N GLY A 397 2.93 -13.33 -22.15
CA GLY A 397 3.17 -11.97 -21.73
C GLY A 397 4.44 -11.76 -20.92
N LEU A 398 4.57 -10.53 -20.43
CA LEU A 398 5.67 -10.09 -19.57
C LEU A 398 5.18 -9.88 -18.13
N ARG A 399 6.13 -9.98 -17.20
CA ARG A 399 5.94 -9.73 -15.77
C ARG A 399 7.11 -8.97 -15.21
N SER A 400 6.82 -8.04 -14.31
CA SER A 400 7.81 -7.31 -13.53
C SER A 400 7.97 -7.99 -12.19
N PHE A 401 8.97 -8.85 -12.04
CA PHE A 401 9.26 -9.55 -10.80
C PHE A 401 10.08 -8.65 -9.87
N SER A 402 9.58 -8.37 -8.67
CA SER A 402 10.36 -7.69 -7.64
C SER A 402 11.21 -8.74 -6.93
N VAL A 403 12.49 -8.88 -7.30
CA VAL A 403 13.35 -9.95 -6.75
C VAL A 403 14.26 -9.40 -5.65
N SER A 404 14.20 -10.01 -4.47
CA SER A 404 15.00 -9.63 -3.31
C SER A 404 15.52 -10.84 -2.51
N GLY A 405 16.19 -10.59 -1.39
CA GLY A 405 16.77 -11.64 -0.55
C GLY A 405 18.19 -12.03 -0.99
N ARG A 406 18.51 -13.33 -0.98
CA ARG A 406 19.88 -13.87 -1.16
C ARG A 406 20.29 -14.07 -2.62
N VAL A 407 20.05 -13.09 -3.48
CA VAL A 407 20.50 -13.11 -4.88
C VAL A 407 21.66 -12.14 -5.11
N LYS A 408 22.45 -12.37 -6.16
CA LYS A 408 23.61 -11.52 -6.46
C LYS A 408 23.19 -10.11 -6.92
N ASN A 409 22.18 -10.03 -7.79
CA ASN A 409 21.65 -8.78 -8.29
C ASN A 409 20.15 -8.67 -7.99
N PRO A 410 19.74 -8.23 -6.79
CA PRO A 410 18.33 -7.93 -6.51
C PRO A 410 17.83 -6.76 -7.37
N GLY A 411 16.52 -6.56 -7.43
CA GLY A 411 15.89 -5.50 -8.22
C GLY A 411 14.71 -6.00 -9.07
N MET A 412 14.10 -5.08 -9.81
CA MET A 412 12.95 -5.39 -10.66
C MET A 412 13.44 -6.10 -11.93
N LYS A 413 12.95 -7.30 -12.19
CA LYS A 413 13.30 -8.12 -13.34
C LYS A 413 12.10 -8.19 -14.29
N LEU A 414 12.23 -7.55 -15.45
CA LEU A 414 11.27 -7.73 -16.52
C LEU A 414 11.57 -9.05 -17.22
N ALA A 415 10.73 -10.06 -17.00
CA ALA A 415 10.93 -11.41 -17.51
C ALA A 415 9.64 -11.99 -18.11
N PRO A 416 9.73 -13.04 -18.94
CA PRO A 416 8.57 -13.76 -19.46
C PRO A 416 7.65 -14.27 -18.33
N ALA A 417 6.35 -14.11 -18.49
CA ALA A 417 5.37 -14.79 -17.62
C ALA A 417 5.61 -16.31 -17.68
N GLY A 418 5.47 -17.00 -16.55
CA GLY A 418 5.69 -18.44 -16.44
C GLY A 418 7.14 -18.88 -16.31
N ILE A 419 8.12 -17.97 -16.32
CA ILE A 419 9.51 -18.28 -15.93
C ILE A 419 9.54 -19.01 -14.59
N THR A 420 10.47 -19.95 -14.40
CA THR A 420 10.65 -20.61 -13.10
C THR A 420 11.52 -19.78 -12.18
N VAL A 421 11.47 -20.03 -10.86
CA VAL A 421 12.36 -19.31 -9.93
C VAL A 421 13.84 -19.64 -10.19
N ARG A 422 14.15 -20.87 -10.64
CA ARG A 422 15.51 -21.26 -11.06
C ARG A 422 16.01 -20.39 -12.21
N GLU A 423 15.22 -20.30 -13.29
CA GLU A 423 15.53 -19.49 -14.46
C GLU A 423 15.66 -18.00 -14.08
N LEU A 424 14.79 -17.49 -13.20
CA LEU A 424 14.83 -16.12 -12.73
C LEU A 424 16.12 -15.80 -11.94
N ILE A 425 16.55 -16.69 -11.04
CA ILE A 425 17.79 -16.54 -10.28
C ILE A 425 18.99 -16.57 -11.23
N ASP A 426 19.07 -17.56 -12.11
CA ASP A 426 20.25 -17.80 -12.93
C ASP A 426 20.39 -16.75 -14.06
N GLU A 427 19.31 -16.45 -14.78
CA GLU A 427 19.34 -15.60 -15.97
C GLU A 427 19.23 -14.10 -15.65
N TYR A 428 18.45 -13.70 -14.63
CA TYR A 428 18.13 -12.29 -14.35
C TYR A 428 18.81 -11.75 -13.09
N CYS A 429 19.26 -12.64 -12.20
CA CYS A 429 19.97 -12.24 -10.98
C CYS A 429 21.46 -12.61 -11.00
N ALA A 430 21.92 -13.33 -12.02
CA ALA A 430 23.27 -13.87 -12.14
C ALA A 430 23.66 -14.82 -10.97
N GLY A 431 22.67 -15.56 -10.47
CA GLY A 431 22.84 -16.54 -9.40
C GLY A 431 22.59 -16.00 -7.98
N MET A 432 22.90 -16.87 -7.02
CA MET A 432 22.82 -16.57 -5.59
C MET A 432 23.90 -15.58 -5.15
N ALA A 433 23.66 -14.88 -4.04
CA ALA A 433 24.68 -14.07 -3.37
C ALA A 433 25.88 -14.92 -2.92
N ASP A 434 27.07 -14.32 -2.82
CA ASP A 434 28.31 -15.05 -2.52
C ASP A 434 28.23 -15.82 -1.19
N GLY A 435 28.57 -17.12 -1.24
CA GLY A 435 28.51 -18.01 -0.08
C GLY A 435 27.09 -18.43 0.36
N HIS A 436 26.07 -18.13 -0.45
CA HIS A 436 24.69 -18.58 -0.25
C HIS A 436 24.32 -19.65 -1.28
N THR A 437 23.51 -20.61 -0.84
CA THR A 437 22.95 -21.69 -1.66
C THR A 437 21.43 -21.62 -1.55
N PHE A 438 20.74 -21.72 -2.68
CA PHE A 438 19.28 -21.61 -2.74
C PHE A 438 18.60 -22.68 -1.87
N HIS A 439 17.65 -22.27 -1.02
CA HIS A 439 16.99 -23.16 -0.06
C HIS A 439 15.46 -23.05 -0.08
N ALA A 440 14.92 -21.84 -0.16
CA ALA A 440 13.48 -21.59 -0.19
C ALA A 440 13.18 -20.25 -0.86
N TYR A 441 11.92 -20.02 -1.24
CA TYR A 441 11.48 -18.75 -1.80
C TYR A 441 10.03 -18.44 -1.45
N LEU A 442 9.71 -17.15 -1.41
CA LEU A 442 8.33 -16.65 -1.45
C LEU A 442 8.01 -16.35 -2.93
N PRO A 443 6.99 -16.98 -3.54
CA PRO A 443 6.65 -16.73 -4.93
C PRO A 443 5.78 -15.48 -5.15
N GLY A 444 5.25 -14.87 -4.11
CA GLY A 444 4.31 -13.74 -4.23
C GLY A 444 4.23 -12.86 -2.99
N GLY A 445 5.37 -12.55 -2.40
CA GLY A 445 5.46 -11.74 -1.17
C GLY A 445 4.99 -12.47 0.08
N ALA A 446 4.69 -11.71 1.14
CA ALA A 446 4.23 -12.22 2.42
C ALA A 446 2.97 -13.09 2.29
N SER A 447 2.03 -12.71 1.41
CA SER A 447 0.78 -13.43 1.24
C SER A 447 0.90 -14.68 0.35
N GLY A 448 1.96 -14.76 -0.45
CA GLY A 448 2.18 -15.80 -1.46
C GLY A 448 2.61 -17.18 -0.94
N GLY A 449 2.93 -17.34 0.35
CA GLY A 449 3.42 -18.60 0.94
C GLY A 449 4.93 -18.82 0.77
N ILE A 450 5.45 -20.00 1.15
CA ILE A 450 6.89 -20.31 1.10
C ILE A 450 7.11 -21.71 0.48
N LEU A 451 7.91 -21.78 -0.58
CA LEU A 451 8.21 -23.02 -1.28
C LEU A 451 9.70 -23.41 -1.14
N PRO A 452 10.03 -24.70 -1.06
CA PRO A 452 11.41 -25.17 -0.99
C PRO A 452 12.10 -25.10 -2.35
N ALA A 453 13.44 -25.07 -2.34
CA ALA A 453 14.26 -25.11 -3.55
C ALA A 453 14.11 -26.41 -4.37
N THR A 454 13.49 -27.46 -3.82
CA THR A 454 13.12 -28.68 -4.57
C THR A 454 11.91 -28.48 -5.48
N MET A 455 11.24 -27.33 -5.38
CA MET A 455 10.09 -26.93 -6.18
C MET A 455 10.43 -25.68 -7.01
N ASP A 456 11.62 -25.67 -7.59
CA ASP A 456 12.20 -24.52 -8.30
C ASP A 456 11.90 -24.49 -9.81
N ASP A 457 11.20 -25.50 -10.30
CA ASP A 457 10.74 -25.69 -11.68
C ASP A 457 9.27 -25.27 -11.90
N ILE A 458 8.59 -24.78 -10.86
CA ILE A 458 7.20 -24.32 -10.95
C ILE A 458 7.12 -23.01 -11.74
N PRO A 459 6.30 -22.93 -12.80
CA PRO A 459 6.09 -21.68 -13.54
C PRO A 459 5.48 -20.57 -12.66
N LEU A 460 6.09 -19.38 -12.71
CA LEU A 460 5.63 -18.20 -11.98
C LEU A 460 4.60 -17.40 -12.80
N ASP A 461 3.31 -17.71 -12.64
CA ASP A 461 2.19 -16.94 -13.20
C ASP A 461 0.86 -17.27 -12.48
N PHE A 462 -0.16 -16.46 -12.72
CA PHE A 462 -1.51 -16.64 -12.15
C PHE A 462 -2.08 -18.04 -12.46
N GLY A 463 -2.72 -18.68 -11.47
CA GLY A 463 -3.35 -19.99 -11.64
C GLY A 463 -2.40 -21.19 -11.61
N THR A 464 -1.11 -21.00 -11.26
CA THR A 464 -0.12 -22.09 -11.20
C THR A 464 0.16 -22.57 -9.77
N LEU A 465 0.19 -21.65 -8.82
CA LEU A 465 0.74 -21.86 -7.47
C LEU A 465 -0.34 -22.28 -6.45
N GLU A 466 -1.61 -22.05 -6.77
CA GLU A 466 -2.76 -22.21 -5.86
C GLU A 466 -2.89 -23.66 -5.38
N LYS A 467 -2.58 -24.64 -6.24
CA LYS A 467 -2.57 -26.07 -5.89
C LYS A 467 -1.51 -26.43 -4.83
N TYR A 468 -0.51 -25.57 -4.64
CA TYR A 468 0.53 -25.72 -3.63
C TYR A 468 0.20 -24.97 -2.33
N GLY A 469 -0.92 -24.23 -2.28
CA GLY A 469 -1.25 -23.34 -1.17
C GLY A 469 -0.50 -22.01 -1.22
N CYS A 470 0.00 -21.64 -2.40
CA CYS A 470 0.74 -20.42 -2.66
C CYS A 470 0.06 -19.64 -3.78
N PHE A 471 0.44 -18.38 -4.02
CA PHE A 471 0.01 -17.64 -5.21
C PHE A 471 1.07 -16.60 -5.60
N ILE A 472 1.03 -16.16 -6.87
CA ILE A 472 2.03 -15.25 -7.43
C ILE A 472 1.89 -13.80 -6.94
N GLY A 473 0.65 -13.39 -6.61
CA GLY A 473 0.35 -12.07 -6.08
C GLY A 473 0.91 -10.96 -6.97
N SER A 474 1.58 -9.99 -6.35
CA SER A 474 2.25 -8.86 -7.00
C SER A 474 3.57 -9.24 -7.70
N ALA A 475 3.90 -10.52 -7.81
CA ALA A 475 5.18 -11.04 -8.31
C ALA A 475 6.40 -10.60 -7.49
N ALA A 476 6.22 -10.47 -6.17
CA ALA A 476 7.32 -10.31 -5.21
C ALA A 476 8.01 -11.66 -4.94
N ILE A 477 9.27 -11.78 -5.34
CA ILE A 477 10.07 -13.00 -5.21
C ILE A 477 11.16 -12.76 -4.16
N VAL A 478 11.01 -13.38 -2.98
CA VAL A 478 12.01 -13.27 -1.90
C VAL A 478 12.79 -14.57 -1.80
N ILE A 479 14.10 -14.53 -2.05
CA ILE A 479 14.96 -15.71 -2.08
C ILE A 479 15.63 -15.92 -0.72
N LEU A 480 15.48 -17.12 -0.16
CA LEU A 480 16.11 -17.59 1.06
C LEU A 480 17.21 -18.62 0.76
N SER A 481 18.23 -18.60 1.59
CA SER A 481 19.39 -19.49 1.49
C SER A 481 19.45 -20.49 2.64
N GLN A 482 20.40 -21.42 2.56
CA GLN A 482 20.70 -22.40 3.61
C GLN A 482 21.11 -21.80 4.96
N LYS A 483 21.39 -20.48 5.00
CA LYS A 483 21.74 -19.75 6.23
C LYS A 483 20.54 -19.07 6.88
N ASP A 484 19.40 -19.02 6.19
CA ASP A 484 18.19 -18.34 6.67
C ASP A 484 17.23 -19.38 7.28
N SER A 485 16.58 -19.04 8.39
CA SER A 485 15.57 -19.92 9.00
C SER A 485 14.20 -19.67 8.37
N VAL A 486 13.67 -20.67 7.69
CA VAL A 486 12.32 -20.63 7.11
C VAL A 486 11.25 -20.49 8.20
N ARG A 487 11.49 -21.08 9.38
CA ARG A 487 10.64 -20.93 10.56
C ARG A 487 10.58 -19.48 11.06
N LEU A 488 11.72 -18.80 11.16
CA LEU A 488 11.76 -17.38 11.54
C LEU A 488 11.19 -16.47 10.46
N ALA A 489 11.37 -16.83 9.18
CA ALA A 489 10.74 -16.11 8.07
C ALA A 489 9.21 -16.16 8.20
N ALA A 490 8.62 -17.34 8.42
CA ALA A 490 7.17 -17.45 8.63
C ALA A 490 6.68 -16.67 9.86
N LEU A 491 7.44 -16.65 10.96
CA LEU A 491 7.11 -15.86 12.14
C LEU A 491 7.15 -14.35 11.86
N ASN A 492 8.15 -13.86 11.13
CA ASN A 492 8.23 -12.46 10.71
C ASN A 492 7.00 -12.07 9.87
N LEU A 493 6.61 -12.91 8.91
CA LEU A 493 5.42 -12.67 8.09
C LEU A 493 4.11 -12.73 8.88
N MET A 494 4.00 -13.64 9.87
CA MET A 494 2.82 -13.70 10.72
C MET A 494 2.69 -12.45 11.62
N ARG A 495 3.80 -11.93 12.14
CA ARG A 495 3.82 -10.66 12.88
C ARG A 495 3.42 -9.49 11.99
N PHE A 496 3.91 -9.45 10.75
CA PHE A 496 3.44 -8.49 9.76
C PHE A 496 1.91 -8.55 9.57
N PHE A 497 1.32 -9.74 9.43
CA PHE A 497 -0.15 -9.86 9.31
C PHE A 497 -0.92 -9.53 10.59
N GLU A 498 -0.32 -9.73 11.76
CA GLU A 498 -0.89 -9.28 13.04
C GLU A 498 -0.95 -7.74 13.09
N ASP A 499 0.15 -7.07 12.76
CA ASP A 499 0.26 -5.61 12.78
C ASP A 499 -0.61 -4.95 11.69
N GLU A 500 -0.72 -5.56 10.52
CA GLU A 500 -1.47 -5.03 9.38
C GLU A 500 -2.94 -5.48 9.33
N SER A 501 -3.40 -6.23 10.34
CA SER A 501 -4.81 -6.57 10.46
C SER A 501 -5.63 -5.31 10.72
N CYS A 502 -6.59 -5.00 9.83
CA CYS A 502 -7.52 -3.88 10.06
C CYS A 502 -8.42 -4.03 11.32
N GLY A 503 -8.41 -5.20 11.97
CA GLY A 503 -9.15 -5.45 13.20
C GLY A 503 -10.67 -5.71 13.05
N GLN A 504 -11.19 -5.69 11.82
CA GLN A 504 -12.63 -5.79 11.54
C GLN A 504 -13.22 -7.17 11.84
N CYS A 505 -12.64 -8.25 11.30
CA CYS A 505 -13.16 -9.61 11.50
C CYS A 505 -12.37 -10.37 12.58
N THR A 506 -13.08 -11.03 13.49
CA THR A 506 -12.51 -11.85 14.56
C THR A 506 -11.47 -12.88 14.08
N PRO A 507 -11.73 -13.70 13.04
CA PRO A 507 -10.76 -14.73 12.63
C PRO A 507 -9.42 -14.14 12.20
N CYS A 508 -9.40 -13.02 11.48
CA CYS A 508 -8.14 -12.35 11.13
C CYS A 508 -7.50 -11.66 12.34
N ARG A 509 -8.24 -10.79 13.03
CA ARG A 509 -7.72 -9.98 14.16
C ARG A 509 -7.14 -10.85 15.27
N ALA A 510 -7.89 -11.85 15.71
CA ALA A 510 -7.46 -12.71 16.82
C ALA A 510 -6.65 -13.92 16.33
N GLY A 511 -6.88 -14.39 15.09
CA GLY A 511 -6.17 -15.55 14.55
C GLY A 511 -4.70 -15.26 14.28
N THR A 512 -4.38 -14.12 13.66
CA THR A 512 -2.99 -13.70 13.40
C THR A 512 -2.20 -13.56 14.70
N GLN A 513 -2.73 -12.79 15.67
CA GLN A 513 -2.14 -12.66 17.01
C GLN A 513 -1.90 -14.01 17.69
N LYS A 514 -2.90 -14.89 17.72
CA LYS A 514 -2.75 -16.21 18.36
C LYS A 514 -1.75 -17.09 17.63
N ALA A 515 -1.74 -17.06 16.30
CA ALA A 515 -0.77 -17.79 15.49
C ALA A 515 0.66 -17.29 15.76
N ALA A 516 0.88 -15.98 15.79
CA ALA A 516 2.17 -15.38 16.13
C ALA A 516 2.67 -15.87 17.51
N GLN A 517 1.84 -15.77 18.55
CA GLN A 517 2.18 -16.25 19.90
C GLN A 517 2.53 -17.74 19.95
N LEU A 518 1.80 -18.58 19.20
CA LEU A 518 2.09 -20.01 19.10
C LEU A 518 3.41 -20.27 18.34
N MET A 519 3.68 -19.48 17.30
CA MET A 519 4.87 -19.61 16.47
C MET A 519 6.15 -19.11 17.17
N GLU A 520 6.03 -18.22 18.15
CA GLU A 520 7.16 -17.80 19.00
C GLU A 520 7.72 -18.93 19.88
N ARG A 521 6.88 -19.92 20.22
CA ARG A 521 7.27 -21.04 21.07
C ARG A 521 8.25 -21.96 20.34
N PRO A 522 9.27 -22.54 21.03
CA PRO A 522 10.24 -23.45 20.40
C PRO A 522 9.59 -24.64 19.67
N VAL A 523 8.44 -25.08 20.16
CA VAL A 523 7.65 -26.16 19.57
C VAL A 523 6.27 -25.64 19.20
N TRP A 524 5.88 -25.82 17.94
CA TRP A 524 4.61 -25.36 17.40
C TRP A 524 3.52 -26.41 17.63
N ASN A 525 2.37 -25.98 18.16
CA ASN A 525 1.18 -26.84 18.21
C ASN A 525 0.54 -26.88 16.81
N ARG A 526 0.92 -27.87 16.00
CA ARG A 526 0.46 -28.00 14.60
C ARG A 526 -1.06 -28.11 14.49
N ALA A 527 -1.69 -28.96 15.29
CA ALA A 527 -3.14 -29.16 15.26
C ALA A 527 -3.90 -27.84 15.50
N LEU A 528 -3.51 -27.08 16.52
CA LEU A 528 -4.14 -25.80 16.82
C LEU A 528 -3.84 -24.73 15.74
N LEU A 529 -2.62 -24.72 15.20
CA LEU A 529 -2.25 -23.81 14.12
C LEU A 529 -3.04 -24.12 12.84
N ASP A 530 -3.30 -25.40 12.54
CA ASP A 530 -4.13 -25.82 11.42
C ASP A 530 -5.59 -25.39 11.60
N GLU A 531 -6.16 -25.57 12.80
CA GLU A 531 -7.52 -25.10 13.13
C GLU A 531 -7.64 -23.57 13.00
N LEU A 532 -6.69 -22.82 13.55
CA LEU A 532 -6.66 -21.36 13.42
C LEU A 532 -6.54 -20.93 11.96
N SER A 533 -5.67 -21.58 11.19
CA SER A 533 -5.45 -21.29 9.78
C SER A 533 -6.71 -21.55 8.95
N GLN A 534 -7.45 -22.63 9.25
CA GLN A 534 -8.71 -22.94 8.59
C GLN A 534 -9.77 -21.88 8.91
N ALA A 535 -9.92 -21.48 10.17
CA ALA A 535 -10.85 -20.42 10.56
C ALA A 535 -10.54 -19.08 9.88
N MET A 536 -9.25 -18.73 9.75
CA MET A 536 -8.79 -17.55 9.04
C MET A 536 -9.17 -17.59 7.55
N ARG A 537 -8.94 -18.73 6.87
CA ARG A 537 -9.30 -18.92 5.46
C ARG A 537 -10.81 -18.85 5.20
N ASP A 538 -11.61 -19.50 6.03
CA ASP A 538 -13.03 -19.68 5.74
C ASP A 538 -13.88 -18.47 6.14
N ALA A 539 -13.49 -17.76 7.21
CA ALA A 539 -14.35 -16.76 7.85
C ALA A 539 -13.80 -15.32 7.79
N SER A 540 -12.66 -15.09 7.12
CA SER A 540 -12.17 -13.72 6.90
C SER A 540 -12.91 -13.02 5.76
N ILE A 541 -13.25 -11.76 5.98
CA ILE A 541 -14.01 -10.92 5.02
C ILE A 541 -13.21 -10.57 3.76
N CYS A 542 -11.88 -10.52 3.85
CA CYS A 542 -11.01 -10.05 2.77
C CYS A 542 -9.80 -10.98 2.56
N GLY A 543 -9.11 -10.76 1.44
CA GLY A 543 -7.96 -11.56 1.02
C GLY A 543 -6.80 -11.59 2.02
N LEU A 544 -6.57 -10.52 2.80
CA LEU A 544 -5.52 -10.49 3.82
C LEU A 544 -5.74 -11.60 4.85
N GLY A 545 -6.90 -11.63 5.49
CA GLY A 545 -7.19 -12.65 6.51
C GLY A 545 -7.23 -14.07 5.94
N GLN A 546 -7.65 -14.22 4.68
CA GLN A 546 -7.66 -15.50 3.99
C GLN A 546 -6.23 -16.01 3.70
N ALA A 547 -5.32 -15.12 3.29
CA ALA A 547 -3.96 -15.45 2.90
C ALA A 547 -2.94 -15.42 4.06
N ALA A 548 -3.25 -14.77 5.19
CA ALA A 548 -2.30 -14.56 6.29
C ALA A 548 -1.73 -15.87 6.88
N SER A 549 -2.45 -16.98 6.74
CA SER A 549 -1.98 -18.31 7.18
C SER A 549 -1.07 -19.03 6.15
N ASN A 550 -0.88 -18.49 4.95
CA ASN A 550 -0.14 -19.15 3.88
C ASN A 550 1.33 -19.41 4.25
N PRO A 551 2.09 -18.45 4.82
CA PRO A 551 3.47 -18.72 5.22
C PRO A 551 3.56 -19.87 6.21
N LEU A 552 2.76 -19.80 7.29
CA LEU A 552 2.68 -20.81 8.34
C LEU A 552 2.36 -22.21 7.77
N THR A 553 1.29 -22.32 7.01
CA THR A 553 0.83 -23.61 6.47
C THR A 553 1.81 -24.19 5.45
N SER A 554 2.47 -23.32 4.67
CA SER A 554 3.53 -23.73 3.75
C SER A 554 4.73 -24.30 4.50
N VAL A 555 5.16 -23.68 5.62
CA VAL A 555 6.28 -24.23 6.42
C VAL A 555 5.90 -25.58 7.03
N ILE A 556 4.72 -25.72 7.62
CA ILE A 556 4.24 -27.00 8.18
C ILE A 556 4.26 -28.11 7.12
N LYS A 557 3.82 -27.80 5.89
CA LYS A 557 3.68 -28.75 4.79
C LYS A 557 5.00 -29.14 4.14
N TYR A 558 5.87 -28.16 3.87
CA TYR A 558 7.05 -28.36 3.01
C TYR A 558 8.37 -28.45 3.76
N PHE A 559 8.39 -28.06 5.04
CA PHE A 559 9.59 -28.08 5.88
C PHE A 559 9.31 -28.83 7.20
N PRO A 560 8.88 -30.10 7.15
CA PRO A 560 8.51 -30.84 8.37
C PRO A 560 9.68 -31.01 9.33
N ASP A 561 10.92 -31.05 8.82
CA ASP A 561 12.16 -31.22 9.58
C ASP A 561 12.52 -30.00 10.44
N GLU A 562 11.95 -28.82 10.14
CA GLU A 562 12.11 -27.59 10.95
C GLU A 562 11.39 -27.70 12.30
N PHE A 563 10.58 -28.74 12.53
CA PHE A 563 9.86 -28.92 13.79
C PHE A 563 10.09 -30.30 14.40
N LYS A 564 10.39 -30.29 15.70
CA LYS A 564 10.18 -31.45 16.57
C LYS A 564 8.76 -31.40 17.10
N GLU A 565 8.06 -32.53 17.21
CA GLU A 565 6.68 -32.57 17.70
C GLU A 565 6.59 -32.14 19.17
N ALA A 566 5.50 -31.46 19.54
CA ALA A 566 5.13 -31.34 20.95
C ALA A 566 4.70 -32.72 21.41
N ALA A 567 5.34 -33.25 22.45
CA ALA A 567 4.72 -34.33 23.21
C ALA A 567 3.40 -33.78 23.78
N GLU A 568 2.29 -34.44 23.46
CA GLU A 568 0.95 -34.11 23.96
C GLU A 568 0.87 -34.12 25.49
#